data_AF-A0A963L152-F1
#
_entry.id   AF-A0A963L152-F1
#
_cell.length_a   1.000
_cell.length_b   1.000
_cell.length_c   1.000
_cell.angle_alpha   90.00
_cell.angle_beta   90.00
_cell.angle_gamma   90.00
#
_symmetry.space_group_name_H-M   'P 1'
#
loop_
_entity.id
_entity.type
_entity.pdbx_description
1 polymer ?
#
loop_
_entity_poly.entity_id
_entity_poly.type
_entity_poly.pdbx_seq_one_letter_code
_entity_poly.pdbx_strand_id
1 'polypeptide(L)'
;APAKVQSALLEVMQERQVTIAGETHRVPEPFLVMATQNPIETEGTYPLPEAQVDRFMMKVLVDYPTDEEEYVIVERVTGPAVQVNAVATTEQLAALQAQCREVYVDPSLVQYAVKLVSATRQPERHGIKDMAHLITYGASPRATIGLVEGARALALLRGRSYALPEDMTDLVHDVLRHRVVLSYEGLSEGLDSDALIQRIMKGVPPPARPLEHERKAA
;
A
#
# COMPACT_ATOMS: atom_id res chain seq x y z
N ALA A 1 -9.08 21.22 -1.36
CA ALA A 1 -7.95 22.13 -1.03
C ALA A 1 -7.25 22.55 -2.33
N PRO A 2 -6.74 23.79 -2.44
CA PRO A 2 -6.00 24.24 -3.63
C PRO A 2 -4.75 23.37 -3.88
N ALA A 3 -4.37 23.18 -5.14
CA ALA A 3 -3.21 22.36 -5.54
C ALA A 3 -1.91 22.73 -4.79
N LYS A 4 -1.72 24.01 -4.45
CA LYS A 4 -0.55 24.48 -3.67
C LYS A 4 -0.48 23.88 -2.26
N VAL A 5 -1.64 23.69 -1.60
CA VAL A 5 -1.71 23.09 -0.26
C VAL A 5 -1.41 21.59 -0.32
N GLN A 6 -1.90 20.91 -1.37
CA GLN A 6 -1.59 19.51 -1.62
C GLN A 6 -0.09 19.30 -1.88
N SER A 7 0.53 20.17 -2.71
CA SER A 7 1.97 20.11 -2.96
C SER A 7 2.81 20.30 -1.69
N ALA A 8 2.44 21.25 -0.82
CA ALA A 8 3.14 21.48 0.45
C ALA A 8 3.07 20.26 1.39
N LEU A 9 1.92 19.58 1.47
CA LEU A 9 1.80 18.34 2.25
C LEU A 9 2.73 17.25 1.71
N LEU A 10 2.79 17.09 0.40
CA LEU A 10 3.60 16.05 -0.25
C LEU A 10 5.10 16.34 -0.15
N GLU A 11 5.49 17.62 -0.11
CA GLU A 11 6.85 18.04 0.20
C GLU A 11 7.24 17.58 1.60
N VAL A 12 6.40 17.85 2.61
CA VAL A 12 6.64 17.40 3.99
C VAL A 12 6.69 15.87 4.08
N MET A 13 5.84 15.16 3.35
CA MET A 13 5.87 13.69 3.30
C MET A 13 7.20 13.14 2.76
N GLN A 14 7.82 13.82 1.80
CA GLN A 14 9.03 13.34 1.13
C GLN A 14 10.30 13.82 1.84
N GLU A 15 10.35 15.08 2.26
CA GLU A 15 11.53 15.73 2.83
C GLU A 15 11.58 15.66 4.35
N ARG A 16 10.47 15.32 5.02
CA ARG A 16 10.34 15.30 6.49
C ARG A 16 10.72 16.63 7.17
N GLN A 17 10.57 17.73 6.43
CA GLN A 17 10.83 19.08 6.92
C GLN A 17 9.98 20.09 6.13
N VAL A 18 9.81 21.27 6.71
CA VAL A 18 9.16 22.42 6.07
C VAL A 18 10.01 23.66 6.28
N THR A 19 10.16 24.49 5.25
CA THR A 19 10.87 25.77 5.35
C THR A 19 9.87 26.92 5.40
N ILE A 20 9.84 27.67 6.49
CA ILE A 20 8.95 28.81 6.70
C ILE A 20 9.82 30.06 6.86
N ALA A 21 9.66 31.05 5.97
CA ALA A 21 10.41 32.31 6.01
C ALA A 21 11.95 32.15 6.09
N GLY A 22 12.49 31.08 5.48
CA GLY A 22 13.93 30.78 5.48
C GLY A 22 14.41 29.91 6.65
N GLU A 23 13.55 29.61 7.62
CA GLU A 23 13.85 28.70 8.73
C GLU A 23 13.32 27.30 8.43
N THR A 24 14.16 26.27 8.61
CA THR A 24 13.78 24.87 8.36
C THR A 24 13.34 24.20 9.65
N HIS A 25 12.12 23.67 9.67
CA HIS A 25 11.53 22.92 10.78
C HIS A 25 11.39 21.45 10.40
N ARG A 26 11.93 20.55 11.23
CA ARG A 26 11.75 19.10 11.05
C ARG A 26 10.42 18.64 11.63
N VAL A 27 9.79 17.65 10.99
CA VAL A 27 8.60 17.01 11.55
C VAL A 27 8.97 16.07 12.71
N PRO A 28 8.06 15.83 13.67
CA PRO A 28 8.26 14.84 14.73
C PRO A 28 8.52 13.44 14.17
N GLU A 29 9.23 12.59 14.92
CA GLU A 29 9.40 11.19 14.59
C GLU A 29 8.74 10.30 15.65
N PRO A 30 7.84 9.36 15.26
CA PRO A 30 7.43 9.03 13.90
C PRO A 30 6.44 10.06 13.30
N PHE A 31 6.47 10.19 11.96
CA PHE A 31 5.54 11.00 11.18
C PHE A 31 4.72 10.11 10.24
N LEU A 32 3.39 10.27 10.27
CA LEU A 32 2.47 9.55 9.41
C LEU A 32 1.45 10.54 8.82
N VAL A 33 1.19 10.40 7.53
CA VAL A 33 0.09 11.10 6.86
C VAL A 33 -0.95 10.07 6.47
N MET A 34 -2.17 10.25 6.97
CA MET A 34 -3.37 9.53 6.54
C MET A 34 -4.28 10.52 5.83
N ALA A 35 -4.51 10.30 4.54
CA ALA A 35 -5.38 11.13 3.72
C ALA A 35 -6.64 10.34 3.36
N THR A 36 -7.80 10.94 3.54
CA THR A 36 -9.09 10.37 3.16
C THR A 36 -9.63 11.08 1.93
N GLN A 37 -10.26 10.32 1.03
CA GLN A 37 -10.95 10.87 -0.13
C GLN A 37 -12.40 10.40 -0.08
N ASN A 38 -13.35 11.33 0.03
CA ASN A 38 -14.77 11.02 -0.07
C ASN A 38 -15.14 10.91 -1.56
N PRO A 39 -15.61 9.75 -2.06
CA PRO A 39 -15.89 9.56 -3.48
C PRO A 39 -17.14 10.31 -3.97
N ILE A 40 -18.01 10.77 -3.07
CA ILE A 40 -19.31 11.38 -3.41
C ILE A 40 -19.21 12.92 -3.53
N GLU A 41 -18.17 13.53 -2.97
CA GLU A 41 -18.01 14.98 -2.95
C GLU A 41 -17.23 15.47 -4.19
N THR A 42 -17.94 15.95 -5.21
CA THR A 42 -17.36 16.54 -6.44
C THR A 42 -17.20 18.06 -6.40
N GLU A 43 -17.83 18.76 -5.45
CA GLU A 43 -17.69 20.22 -5.33
C GLU A 43 -16.42 20.58 -4.54
N GLY A 44 -15.50 21.31 -5.18
CA GLY A 44 -14.29 21.83 -4.53
C GLY A 44 -13.18 20.81 -4.24
N THR A 45 -13.33 19.58 -4.72
CA THR A 45 -12.31 18.53 -4.62
C THR A 45 -11.50 18.45 -5.93
N TYR A 46 -10.21 18.74 -5.82
CA TYR A 46 -9.27 18.51 -6.92
C TYR A 46 -8.62 17.14 -6.68
N PRO A 47 -8.85 16.15 -7.56
CA PRO A 47 -8.20 14.85 -7.41
C PRO A 47 -6.68 15.04 -7.44
N LEU A 48 -5.99 14.30 -6.58
CA LEU A 48 -4.53 14.29 -6.59
C LEU A 48 -4.06 13.68 -7.91
N PRO A 49 -3.13 14.33 -8.65
CA PRO A 49 -2.47 13.72 -9.79
C PRO A 49 -1.82 12.38 -9.41
N GLU A 50 -1.71 11.47 -10.36
CA GLU A 50 -1.23 10.09 -10.16
C GLU A 50 0.19 10.08 -9.56
N ALA A 51 1.05 10.99 -10.01
CA ALA A 51 2.40 11.17 -9.47
C ALA A 51 2.40 11.58 -7.98
N GLN A 52 1.34 12.21 -7.51
CA GLN A 52 1.15 12.57 -6.10
C GLN A 52 0.62 11.37 -5.30
N VAL A 53 -0.36 10.66 -5.84
CA VAL A 53 -0.92 9.47 -5.19
C VAL A 53 0.13 8.35 -5.05
N ASP A 54 1.07 8.24 -5.99
CA ASP A 54 2.18 7.27 -5.93
C ASP A 54 3.09 7.42 -4.69
N ARG A 55 3.07 8.59 -4.03
CA ARG A 55 3.82 8.82 -2.77
C ARG A 55 3.19 8.12 -1.56
N PHE A 56 1.90 7.78 -1.62
CA PHE A 56 1.23 7.04 -0.56
C PHE A 56 1.57 5.55 -0.65
N MET A 57 2.01 4.94 0.44
CA MET A 57 2.38 3.53 0.46
C MET A 57 1.21 2.64 0.02
N MET A 58 0.02 2.90 0.56
CA MET A 58 -1.20 2.13 0.31
C MET A 58 -2.39 3.04 0.04
N LYS A 59 -3.34 2.54 -0.75
CA LYS A 59 -4.72 3.03 -0.81
C LYS A 59 -5.63 1.92 -0.30
N VAL A 60 -6.25 2.14 0.84
CA VAL A 60 -7.19 1.19 1.47
C VAL A 60 -8.61 1.63 1.11
N LEU A 61 -9.41 0.70 0.62
CA LEU A 61 -10.85 0.93 0.42
C LEU A 61 -11.57 0.60 1.72
N VAL A 62 -12.33 1.56 2.23
CA VAL A 62 -13.16 1.39 3.42
C VAL A 62 -14.61 1.42 2.95
N ASP A 63 -15.28 0.28 3.09
CA ASP A 63 -16.71 0.15 2.82
C ASP A 63 -17.53 0.37 4.10
N TYR A 64 -18.85 0.37 3.98
CA TYR A 64 -19.74 0.38 5.13
C TYR A 64 -19.53 -0.87 6.00
N PRO A 65 -19.68 -0.74 7.34
CA PRO A 65 -19.65 -1.89 8.23
C PRO A 65 -20.79 -2.86 7.88
N THR A 66 -20.58 -4.14 8.18
CA THR A 66 -21.67 -5.12 8.18
C THR A 66 -22.71 -4.79 9.26
N ASP A 67 -23.94 -5.29 9.15
CA ASP A 67 -25.00 -5.10 10.15
C ASP A 67 -24.54 -5.46 11.58
N GLU A 68 -23.73 -6.53 11.70
CA GLU A 68 -23.16 -6.99 12.98
C GLU A 68 -22.10 -6.00 13.53
N GLU A 69 -21.21 -5.51 12.67
CA GLU A 69 -20.22 -4.49 13.04
C GLU A 69 -20.89 -3.16 13.40
N GLU A 70 -21.92 -2.76 12.65
CA GLU A 70 -22.69 -1.54 12.89
C GLU A 70 -23.42 -1.60 14.24
N TYR A 71 -24.02 -2.74 14.58
CA TYR A 71 -24.61 -2.97 15.89
C TYR A 71 -23.58 -2.75 17.02
N VAL A 72 -22.39 -3.35 16.90
CA VAL A 72 -21.32 -3.21 17.89
C VAL A 72 -20.81 -1.76 17.99
N ILE A 73 -20.74 -1.05 16.85
CA ILE A 73 -20.37 0.37 16.82
C ILE A 73 -21.40 1.19 17.62
N VAL A 74 -22.69 0.97 17.38
CA VAL A 74 -23.78 1.67 18.10
C VAL A 74 -23.69 1.39 19.60
N GLU A 75 -23.53 0.13 20.03
CA GLU A 75 -23.37 -0.21 21.44
C GLU A 75 -22.16 0.50 22.08
N ARG A 76 -21.02 0.54 21.40
CA ARG A 76 -19.79 1.17 21.93
C ARG A 76 -19.88 2.68 22.00
N VAL A 77 -20.49 3.33 21.00
CA VAL A 77 -20.58 4.79 20.92
C VAL A 77 -21.65 5.35 21.85
N THR A 78 -22.76 4.63 22.01
CA THR A 78 -23.87 5.04 22.90
C THR A 78 -23.70 4.56 24.34
N GLY A 79 -22.85 3.55 24.56
CA GLY A 79 -22.50 3.05 25.88
C GLY A 79 -21.56 3.99 26.67
N PRO A 80 -21.12 3.55 27.86
CA PRO A 80 -20.19 4.32 28.68
C PRO A 80 -18.87 4.61 27.96
N ALA A 81 -18.31 5.80 28.17
CA ALA A 81 -17.05 6.19 27.56
C ALA A 81 -15.91 5.22 27.95
N VAL A 82 -15.25 4.64 26.94
CA VAL A 82 -14.10 3.76 27.11
C VAL A 82 -12.85 4.59 27.39
N GLN A 83 -12.23 4.38 28.54
CA GLN A 83 -10.92 4.97 28.87
C GLN A 83 -9.83 4.12 28.22
N VAL A 84 -9.01 4.75 27.36
CA VAL A 84 -7.88 4.10 26.70
C VAL A 84 -6.58 4.39 27.45
N ASN A 85 -5.78 3.35 27.68
CA ASN A 85 -4.46 3.48 28.28
C ASN A 85 -3.39 3.43 27.18
N ALA A 86 -2.41 4.33 27.26
CA ALA A 86 -1.25 4.27 26.38
C ALA A 86 -0.43 3.00 26.67
N VAL A 87 -0.24 2.16 25.65
CA VAL A 87 0.52 0.90 25.75
C VAL A 87 1.93 0.99 25.18
N ALA A 88 2.25 2.05 24.46
CA ALA A 88 3.56 2.31 23.88
C ALA A 88 3.86 3.81 23.80
N THR A 89 5.13 4.17 23.95
CA THR A 89 5.64 5.53 23.66
C THR A 89 6.11 5.66 22.22
N THR A 90 6.35 6.89 21.77
CA THR A 90 6.91 7.19 20.45
C THR A 90 8.30 6.59 20.25
N GLU A 91 9.12 6.52 21.30
CA GLU A 91 10.46 5.93 21.27
C GLU A 91 10.37 4.40 21.14
N GLN A 92 9.43 3.77 21.83
CA GLN A 92 9.16 2.34 21.69
C GLN A 92 8.64 2.01 20.29
N LEU A 93 7.77 2.86 19.73
CA LEU A 93 7.30 2.70 18.35
C LEU A 93 8.44 2.83 17.34
N ALA A 94 9.36 3.79 17.52
CA ALA A 94 10.55 3.92 16.68
C ALA A 94 11.47 2.69 16.78
N ALA A 95 11.64 2.14 17.97
CA ALA A 95 12.40 0.89 18.17
C ALA A 95 11.75 -0.30 17.44
N LEU A 96 10.42 -0.42 17.48
CA LEU A 96 9.68 -1.45 16.73
C LEU A 96 9.82 -1.26 15.20
N GLN A 97 9.81 -0.02 14.72
CA GLN A 97 10.07 0.29 13.30
C GLN A 97 11.49 -0.12 12.88
N ALA A 98 12.49 0.04 13.75
CA ALA A 98 13.84 -0.44 13.49
C ALA A 98 13.89 -1.97 13.42
N GLN A 99 13.26 -2.67 14.38
CA GLN A 99 13.17 -4.14 14.38
C GLN A 99 12.43 -4.68 13.13
N CYS A 100 11.39 -3.99 12.67
CA CYS A 100 10.69 -4.33 11.44
C CYS A 100 11.62 -4.39 10.22
N ARG A 101 12.60 -3.48 10.14
CA ARG A 101 13.59 -3.48 9.04
C ARG A 101 14.53 -4.68 9.09
N GLU A 102 14.68 -5.34 10.24
CA GLU A 102 15.52 -6.53 10.41
C GLU A 102 14.81 -7.83 10.00
N VAL A 103 13.48 -7.81 9.85
CA VAL A 103 12.68 -8.99 9.44
C VAL A 103 13.16 -9.53 8.10
N TYR A 104 13.59 -10.78 8.06
CA TYR A 104 14.16 -11.38 6.85
C TYR A 104 13.14 -11.46 5.70
N VAL A 105 13.58 -11.11 4.49
CA VAL A 105 12.80 -11.29 3.26
C VAL A 105 13.67 -12.06 2.27
N ASP A 106 13.20 -13.24 1.87
CA ASP A 106 13.92 -14.08 0.92
C ASP A 106 14.09 -13.37 -0.43
N PRO A 107 15.25 -13.47 -1.11
CA PRO A 107 15.47 -12.87 -2.42
C PRO A 107 14.42 -13.24 -3.47
N SER A 108 13.83 -14.45 -3.40
CA SER A 108 12.74 -14.88 -4.28
C SER A 108 11.47 -14.05 -4.09
N LEU A 109 11.16 -13.61 -2.86
CA LEU A 109 10.03 -12.71 -2.58
C LEU A 109 10.29 -11.30 -3.12
N VAL A 110 11.52 -10.81 -3.00
CA VAL A 110 11.90 -9.52 -3.60
C VAL A 110 11.79 -9.58 -5.12
N GLN A 111 12.28 -10.65 -5.74
CA GLN A 111 12.13 -10.89 -7.18
C GLN A 111 10.66 -11.00 -7.60
N TYR A 112 9.82 -11.63 -6.78
CA TYR A 112 8.38 -11.71 -7.01
C TYR A 112 7.73 -10.32 -7.01
N ALA A 113 8.01 -9.47 -6.02
CA ALA A 113 7.54 -8.07 -6.02
C ALA A 113 7.98 -7.31 -7.28
N VAL A 114 9.24 -7.48 -7.69
CA VAL A 114 9.77 -6.87 -8.92
C VAL A 114 9.02 -7.37 -10.15
N LYS A 115 8.72 -8.68 -10.24
CA LYS A 115 7.97 -9.26 -11.36
C LYS A 115 6.54 -8.74 -11.41
N LEU A 116 5.83 -8.67 -10.29
CA LEU A 116 4.48 -8.08 -10.22
C LEU A 116 4.46 -6.65 -10.75
N VAL A 117 5.37 -5.81 -10.24
CA VAL A 117 5.45 -4.40 -10.66
C VAL A 117 5.92 -4.28 -12.11
N SER A 118 6.80 -5.15 -12.59
CA SER A 118 7.17 -5.20 -14.00
C SER A 118 6.01 -5.62 -14.89
N ALA A 119 5.16 -6.56 -14.47
CA ALA A 119 4.00 -7.03 -15.21
C ALA A 119 2.93 -5.95 -15.39
N THR A 120 2.80 -4.99 -14.46
CA THR A 120 1.95 -3.80 -14.69
C THR A 120 2.44 -2.90 -15.82
N ARG A 121 3.73 -2.97 -16.18
CA ARG A 121 4.36 -2.11 -17.21
C ARG A 121 4.58 -2.84 -18.54
N GLN A 122 4.84 -4.14 -18.46
CA GLN A 122 5.21 -4.99 -19.60
C GLN A 122 4.55 -6.37 -19.47
N PRO A 123 3.20 -6.46 -19.45
CA PRO A 123 2.48 -7.70 -19.16
C PRO A 123 2.84 -8.86 -20.11
N GLU A 124 3.10 -8.55 -21.39
CA GLU A 124 3.48 -9.54 -22.41
C GLU A 124 4.78 -10.28 -22.09
N ARG A 125 5.76 -9.62 -21.46
CA ARG A 125 7.02 -10.25 -21.04
C ARG A 125 6.83 -11.29 -19.94
N HIS A 126 5.70 -11.23 -19.24
CA HIS A 126 5.31 -12.17 -18.19
C HIS A 126 4.24 -13.15 -18.68
N GLY A 127 4.01 -13.25 -19.99
CA GLY A 127 3.06 -14.19 -20.59
C GLY A 127 1.59 -13.77 -20.43
N ILE A 128 1.32 -12.55 -19.97
CA ILE A 128 -0.04 -12.02 -19.81
C ILE A 128 -0.43 -11.33 -21.12
N LYS A 129 -1.17 -12.05 -21.95
CA LYS A 129 -1.66 -11.58 -23.25
C LYS A 129 -2.83 -10.62 -23.09
N ASP A 130 -3.07 -9.80 -24.11
CA ASP A 130 -4.25 -8.95 -24.24
C ASP A 130 -4.48 -8.01 -23.04
N MET A 131 -3.39 -7.55 -22.42
CA MET A 131 -3.45 -6.66 -21.25
C MET A 131 -2.68 -5.35 -21.46
N ALA A 132 -1.68 -5.32 -22.34
CA ALA A 132 -0.84 -4.14 -22.54
C ALA A 132 -1.65 -2.90 -22.96
N HIS A 133 -2.65 -3.08 -23.83
CA HIS A 133 -3.52 -2.00 -24.30
C HIS A 133 -4.50 -1.50 -23.23
N LEU A 134 -4.73 -2.26 -22.16
CA LEU A 134 -5.62 -1.89 -21.05
C LEU A 134 -4.96 -0.98 -20.00
N ILE A 135 -3.64 -0.81 -20.06
CA ILE A 135 -2.86 -0.03 -19.08
C ILE A 135 -2.17 1.14 -19.79
N THR A 136 -2.48 2.36 -19.35
CA THR A 136 -1.77 3.57 -19.79
C THR A 136 -0.42 3.69 -19.07
N TYR A 137 -0.43 3.51 -17.74
CA TYR A 137 0.78 3.59 -16.91
C TYR A 137 0.76 2.51 -15.84
N GLY A 138 1.84 1.74 -15.76
CA GLY A 138 2.05 0.75 -14.71
C GLY A 138 2.71 1.34 -13.45
N ALA A 139 2.80 0.52 -12.41
CA ALA A 139 3.28 0.94 -11.10
C ALA A 139 4.77 1.31 -11.09
N SER A 140 5.12 2.28 -10.23
CA SER A 140 6.49 2.76 -10.05
C SER A 140 7.31 1.83 -9.14
N PRO A 141 8.64 2.00 -9.05
CA PRO A 141 9.48 1.25 -8.09
C PRO A 141 9.05 1.42 -6.63
N ARG A 142 8.29 2.47 -6.28
CA ARG A 142 7.73 2.65 -4.94
C ARG A 142 6.78 1.51 -4.57
N ALA A 143 6.08 0.91 -5.54
CA ALA A 143 5.27 -0.27 -5.30
C ALA A 143 6.12 -1.45 -4.80
N THR A 144 7.27 -1.72 -5.44
CA THR A 144 8.16 -2.81 -5.03
C THR A 144 8.65 -2.60 -3.59
N ILE A 145 9.07 -1.37 -3.27
CA ILE A 145 9.52 -1.00 -1.92
C ILE A 145 8.35 -1.17 -0.93
N GLY A 146 7.16 -0.66 -1.26
CA GLY A 146 5.97 -0.75 -0.41
C GLY A 146 5.53 -2.19 -0.14
N LEU A 147 5.60 -3.08 -1.13
CA LEU A 147 5.32 -4.51 -0.95
C LEU A 147 6.31 -5.19 0.00
N VAL A 148 7.61 -4.90 -0.14
CA VAL A 148 8.65 -5.52 0.70
C VAL A 148 8.59 -5.00 2.13
N GLU A 149 8.51 -3.68 2.32
CA GLU A 149 8.41 -3.07 3.66
C GLU A 149 7.10 -3.47 4.35
N GLY A 150 6.00 -3.51 3.60
CA GLY A 150 4.70 -3.96 4.10
C GLY A 150 4.72 -5.44 4.51
N ALA A 151 5.33 -6.31 3.71
CA ALA A 151 5.47 -7.73 4.05
C ALA A 151 6.31 -7.95 5.32
N ARG A 152 7.38 -7.15 5.53
CA ARG A 152 8.15 -7.17 6.79
C ARG A 152 7.28 -6.78 7.98
N ALA A 153 6.52 -5.69 7.85
CA ALA A 153 5.64 -5.22 8.91
C ALA A 153 4.56 -6.24 9.24
N LEU A 154 3.92 -6.84 8.23
CA LEU A 154 2.87 -7.82 8.43
C LEU A 154 3.40 -9.12 9.04
N ALA A 155 4.59 -9.58 8.63
CA ALA A 155 5.26 -10.71 9.24
C ALA A 155 5.57 -10.46 10.72
N LEU A 156 6.09 -9.27 11.07
CA LEU A 156 6.36 -8.89 12.45
C LEU A 156 5.07 -8.85 13.30
N LEU A 157 3.99 -8.25 12.77
CA LEU A 157 2.68 -8.22 13.43
C LEU A 157 2.09 -9.62 13.62
N ARG A 158 2.42 -10.56 12.73
CA ARG A 158 2.07 -11.98 12.83
C ARG A 158 3.05 -12.79 13.71
N GLY A 159 3.98 -12.12 14.41
CA GLY A 159 4.92 -12.74 15.35
C GLY A 159 6.09 -13.48 14.70
N ARG A 160 6.39 -13.21 13.43
CA ARG A 160 7.48 -13.85 12.68
C ARG A 160 8.61 -12.87 12.38
N SER A 161 9.84 -13.39 12.40
CA SER A 161 11.05 -12.65 12.00
C SER A 161 11.42 -12.84 10.52
N TYR A 162 10.52 -13.43 9.72
CA TYR A 162 10.70 -13.63 8.28
C TYR A 162 9.35 -13.49 7.55
N ALA A 163 9.39 -12.90 6.35
CA ALA A 163 8.24 -12.75 5.48
C ALA A 163 7.94 -14.03 4.68
N LEU A 164 6.66 -14.31 4.52
CA LEU A 164 6.12 -15.37 3.66
C LEU A 164 5.45 -14.75 2.42
N PRO A 165 5.21 -15.55 1.36
CA PRO A 165 4.49 -15.06 0.18
C PRO A 165 3.13 -14.45 0.53
N GLU A 166 2.41 -15.03 1.49
CA GLU A 166 1.12 -14.51 1.96
C GLU A 166 1.19 -13.07 2.46
N ASP A 167 2.24 -12.73 3.23
CA ASP A 167 2.42 -11.39 3.78
C ASP A 167 2.56 -10.33 2.69
N MET A 168 3.06 -10.72 1.53
CA MET A 168 3.18 -9.85 0.37
C MET A 168 1.90 -9.84 -0.45
N THR A 169 1.29 -11.01 -0.73
CA THR A 169 0.09 -11.12 -1.57
C THR A 169 -1.10 -10.39 -0.94
N ASP A 170 -1.21 -10.41 0.38
CA ASP A 170 -2.27 -9.72 1.13
C ASP A 170 -2.23 -8.19 0.90
N LEU A 171 -1.07 -7.65 0.55
CA LEU A 171 -0.84 -6.21 0.36
C LEU A 171 -0.86 -5.76 -1.10
N VAL A 172 -0.96 -6.70 -2.06
CA VAL A 172 -0.79 -6.38 -3.49
C VAL A 172 -1.83 -5.38 -3.97
N HIS A 173 -3.10 -5.56 -3.62
CA HIS A 173 -4.16 -4.63 -4.04
C HIS A 173 -3.95 -3.25 -3.44
N ASP A 174 -3.72 -3.16 -2.13
CA ASP A 174 -3.59 -1.88 -1.44
C ASP A 174 -2.36 -1.09 -1.88
N VAL A 175 -1.28 -1.78 -2.26
CA VAL A 175 -0.09 -1.13 -2.80
C VAL A 175 -0.22 -0.79 -4.29
N LEU A 176 -0.89 -1.60 -5.11
CA LEU A 176 -0.90 -1.39 -6.56
C LEU A 176 -2.10 -0.59 -7.09
N ARG A 177 -3.27 -0.61 -6.42
CA ARG A 177 -4.54 -0.10 -6.99
C ARG A 177 -4.49 1.35 -7.45
N HIS A 178 -3.76 2.20 -6.75
CA HIS A 178 -3.59 3.62 -7.08
C HIS A 178 -2.38 3.91 -7.97
N ARG A 179 -1.64 2.88 -8.37
CA ARG A 179 -0.42 2.96 -9.18
C ARG A 179 -0.58 2.37 -10.57
N VAL A 180 -1.73 1.74 -10.85
CA VAL A 180 -2.09 1.23 -12.17
C VAL A 180 -3.14 2.16 -12.76
N VAL A 181 -2.80 2.81 -13.87
CA VAL A 181 -3.69 3.73 -14.58
C VAL A 181 -4.20 3.03 -15.83
N LEU A 182 -5.52 2.85 -15.90
CA LEU A 182 -6.18 2.17 -17.01
C LEU A 182 -6.15 3.05 -18.28
N SER A 183 -6.21 2.40 -19.43
CA SER A 183 -6.48 3.07 -20.70
C SER A 183 -7.97 3.33 -20.87
N TYR A 184 -8.31 4.17 -21.85
CA TYR A 184 -9.70 4.39 -22.23
C TYR A 184 -10.40 3.08 -22.65
N GLU A 185 -9.68 2.19 -23.32
CA GLU A 185 -10.18 0.87 -23.70
C GLU A 185 -10.51 0.03 -22.45
N GLY A 186 -9.59 -0.05 -21.50
CA GLY A 186 -9.83 -0.78 -20.24
C GLY A 186 -11.01 -0.24 -19.44
N LEU A 187 -11.16 1.09 -19.39
CA LEU A 187 -12.32 1.73 -18.76
C LEU A 187 -13.63 1.44 -19.51
N SER A 188 -13.59 1.44 -20.85
CA SER A 188 -14.76 1.15 -21.70
C SER A 188 -15.23 -0.30 -21.58
N GLU A 189 -14.33 -1.22 -21.26
CA GLU A 189 -14.63 -2.62 -20.92
C GLU A 189 -15.20 -2.80 -19.50
N GLY A 190 -15.33 -1.71 -18.72
CA GLY A 190 -15.83 -1.77 -17.34
C GLY A 190 -14.83 -2.37 -16.35
N LEU A 191 -13.54 -2.39 -16.68
CA LEU A 191 -12.50 -2.87 -15.78
C LEU A 191 -12.09 -1.78 -14.78
N ASP A 192 -11.62 -2.22 -13.62
CA ASP A 192 -10.96 -1.38 -12.62
C ASP A 192 -9.53 -1.86 -12.36
N SER A 193 -8.80 -1.10 -11.55
CA SER A 193 -7.41 -1.42 -11.19
C SER A 193 -7.30 -2.78 -10.50
N ASP A 194 -8.27 -3.13 -9.66
CA ASP A 194 -8.27 -4.39 -8.91
C ASP A 194 -8.42 -5.59 -9.85
N ALA A 195 -9.31 -5.52 -10.84
CA ALA A 195 -9.47 -6.55 -11.86
C ALA A 195 -8.17 -6.77 -12.66
N LEU A 196 -7.46 -5.70 -13.01
CA LEU A 196 -6.17 -5.81 -13.69
C LEU A 196 -5.08 -6.40 -12.78
N ILE A 197 -5.03 -5.98 -11.52
CA ILE A 197 -4.10 -6.52 -10.53
C ILE A 197 -4.33 -8.02 -10.32
N GLN A 198 -5.59 -8.46 -10.23
CA GLN A 198 -5.93 -9.88 -10.14
C GLN A 198 -5.45 -10.69 -11.36
N ARG A 199 -5.60 -10.14 -12.57
CA ARG A 199 -5.04 -10.78 -13.78
C ARG A 199 -3.52 -10.91 -13.70
N ILE A 200 -2.82 -9.90 -13.19
CA ILE A 200 -1.37 -9.93 -12.99
C ILE A 200 -0.97 -10.98 -11.95
N MET A 201 -1.64 -11.03 -10.80
CA MET A 201 -1.36 -12.03 -9.76
C MET A 201 -1.59 -13.47 -10.25
N LYS A 202 -2.55 -13.68 -11.16
CA LYS A 202 -2.75 -14.99 -11.80
C LYS A 202 -1.63 -15.34 -12.79
N GLY A 203 -1.11 -14.37 -13.53
CA GLY A 203 -0.03 -14.57 -14.49
C GLY A 203 1.36 -14.67 -13.86
N VAL A 204 1.56 -14.03 -12.70
CA VAL A 204 2.81 -14.04 -11.93
C VAL A 204 2.50 -14.68 -10.58
N PRO A 205 2.66 -16.01 -10.44
CA PRO A 205 2.38 -16.69 -9.19
C PRO A 205 3.46 -16.40 -8.13
N PRO A 206 3.09 -16.41 -6.84
CA PRO A 206 4.06 -16.28 -5.74
C PRO A 206 5.06 -17.44 -5.72
N PRO A 207 6.27 -17.23 -5.18
CA PRO A 207 7.23 -18.32 -5.00
C PRO A 207 6.71 -19.33 -3.96
N ALA A 208 7.21 -20.57 -4.05
CA ALA A 208 6.90 -21.60 -3.07
C ALA A 208 7.34 -21.17 -1.67
N ARG A 209 6.67 -21.69 -0.63
CA ARG A 209 7.10 -21.45 0.74
C ARG A 209 8.53 -21.97 0.91
N PRO A 210 9.41 -21.28 1.65
CA PRO A 210 10.79 -21.73 1.86
C PRO A 210 10.90 -23.18 2.38
N LEU A 211 9.91 -23.66 3.14
CA LEU A 211 9.84 -25.04 3.66
C LEU A 211 9.62 -26.12 2.59
N GLU A 212 9.22 -25.78 1.35
CA GLU A 212 9.08 -26.76 0.26
C GLU A 212 10.38 -27.03 -0.51
N HIS A 213 11.40 -26.16 -0.37
CA HIS A 213 12.67 -26.33 -1.08
C HIS A 213 13.50 -27.49 -0.52
N GLU A 214 13.42 -27.78 0.79
CA GLU A 214 14.17 -28.89 1.39
C GLU A 214 13.54 -30.26 1.11
N ARG A 215 12.22 -30.32 0.88
CA ARG A 215 11.51 -31.60 0.72
C ARG A 215 11.62 -32.22 -0.69
N LYS A 216 12.07 -31.44 -1.69
CA LYS A 216 12.33 -31.92 -3.05
C LYS A 216 13.82 -32.26 -3.30
N ALA A 217 14.68 -32.10 -2.30
CA ALA A 217 16.11 -32.35 -2.37
C ALA A 217 16.60 -33.51 -1.47
N ALA A 218 15.67 -34.26 -0.86
CA ALA A 218 15.92 -35.49 -0.10
C ALA A 218 15.25 -36.68 -0.78
#